data_AF-A0A660XH14-F1
#
_entry.id   AF-A0A660XH14-F1
#
_cell.length_a   1.000
_cell.length_b   1.000
_cell.length_c   1.000
_cell.angle_alpha   90.00
_cell.angle_beta   90.00
_cell.angle_gamma   90.00
#
_symmetry.space_group_name_H-M   'P 1'
#
loop_
_entity.id
_entity.type
_entity.pdbx_description
1 polymer ?
#
loop_
_entity_poly.entity_id
_entity_poly.type
_entity_poly.pdbx_seq_one_letter_code
_entity_poly.pdbx_strand_id
1 'polypeptide(L)' 'MVKATEVKKTLSKHMLTDGFDVIVDLDKSHGSWLVDKRNGDEYLDFFSMFASLSIGFNHPYLISKK' A
#
# COMPACT_ATOMS: atom_id res chain seq x y z
N MET A 1 -17.65 -0.31 2.20
CA MET A 1 -16.21 -0.28 1.85
C MET A 1 -16.07 0.22 0.41
N VAL A 2 -15.11 1.09 0.11
CA VAL A 2 -14.86 1.59 -1.26
C VAL A 2 -14.11 0.52 -2.05
N LYS A 3 -14.48 0.27 -3.31
CA LYS A 3 -13.75 -0.66 -4.19
C LYS A 3 -12.35 -0.09 -4.47
N ALA A 4 -11.33 -0.95 -4.55
CA ALA A 4 -9.94 -0.52 -4.80
C ALA A 4 -9.83 0.38 -6.05
N THR A 5 -10.55 0.04 -7.12
CA THR A 5 -10.59 0.82 -8.37
C THR A 5 -11.22 2.20 -8.24
N GLU A 6 -12.02 2.46 -7.20
CA GLU A 6 -12.72 3.74 -6.99
C GLU A 6 -12.05 4.62 -5.93
N VAL A 7 -10.93 4.18 -5.32
CA VAL A 7 -10.27 4.91 -4.21
C VAL A 7 -9.79 6.28 -4.67
N LYS A 8 -9.00 6.37 -5.75
CA LYS A 8 -8.51 7.66 -6.27
C LYS A 8 -9.66 8.61 -6.56
N LYS A 9 -10.64 8.19 -7.36
CA LYS A 9 -11.83 8.98 -7.71
C LYS A 9 -12.60 9.49 -6.48
N THR A 10 -12.66 8.69 -5.42
CA THR A 10 -13.32 9.10 -4.16
C THR A 10 -12.53 10.18 -3.46
N LEU A 11 -11.21 10.04 -3.34
CA LEU A 11 -10.32 11.03 -2.73
C LEU A 11 -10.25 12.33 -3.55
N SER A 12 -10.24 12.25 -4.89
CA SER A 12 -10.16 13.42 -5.78
C SER A 12 -11.30 14.42 -5.62
N LYS A 13 -12.41 14.03 -4.97
CA LYS A 13 -13.52 14.94 -4.64
C LYS A 13 -13.15 15.96 -3.56
N HIS A 14 -12.10 15.71 -2.79
CA HIS A 14 -11.76 16.48 -1.59
C HIS A 14 -10.28 16.88 -1.49
N MET A 15 -9.40 16.26 -2.28
CA MET A 15 -7.98 16.59 -2.31
C MET A 15 -7.35 16.31 -3.67
N LEU A 16 -6.18 16.91 -3.93
CA LEU A 16 -5.38 16.57 -5.10
C LEU A 16 -4.80 15.15 -4.95
N THR A 17 -4.95 14.32 -5.98
CA THR A 17 -4.55 12.90 -5.97
C THR A 17 -3.50 12.62 -7.05
N ASP A 18 -2.37 13.32 -6.97
CA ASP A 18 -1.25 13.30 -7.91
C ASP A 18 -0.14 12.29 -7.56
N GLY A 19 -0.26 11.61 -6.42
CA GLY A 19 0.62 10.50 -6.05
C GLY A 19 0.49 9.27 -6.96
N PHE A 20 1.24 8.22 -6.63
CA PHE A 20 1.23 6.94 -7.37
C PHE A 20 -0.18 6.37 -7.58
N ASP A 21 -0.35 5.64 -8.68
CA ASP A 21 -1.62 4.98 -9.00
C ASP A 21 -1.92 3.76 -8.12
N VAL A 22 -0.90 3.18 -7.51
CA VAL A 22 -1.01 1.95 -6.73
C VAL A 22 -1.91 2.15 -5.52
N ILE A 23 -2.84 1.21 -5.30
CA ILE A 23 -3.67 1.16 -4.09
C ILE A 23 -3.11 0.08 -3.17
N VAL A 24 -2.41 0.48 -2.12
CA VAL A 24 -1.71 -0.46 -1.23
C VAL A 24 -2.68 -1.45 -0.59
N ASP A 25 -2.43 -2.75 -0.76
CA ASP A 25 -3.09 -3.79 0.02
C ASP A 25 -2.34 -4.02 1.33
N LEU A 26 -2.82 -3.39 2.40
CA LEU A 26 -2.20 -3.44 3.73
C LEU A 26 -2.16 -4.85 4.32
N ASP A 27 -3.05 -5.75 3.91
CA ASP A 27 -3.10 -7.11 4.45
C ASP A 27 -2.14 -8.06 3.71
N LYS A 28 -1.90 -7.81 2.40
CA LYS A 28 -1.09 -8.71 1.55
C LYS A 28 0.35 -8.25 1.33
N SER A 29 0.63 -6.95 1.47
CA SER A 29 2.00 -6.42 1.36
C SER A 29 2.88 -7.04 2.46
N HIS A 30 4.14 -7.36 2.16
CA HIS A 30 4.99 -8.09 3.10
C HIS A 30 6.48 -7.85 2.82
N GLY A 31 7.29 -7.71 3.86
CA GLY A 31 8.72 -7.42 3.72
C GLY A 31 8.95 -6.20 2.83
N SER A 32 9.77 -6.36 1.79
CA SER A 32 10.03 -5.33 0.77
C SER A 32 9.06 -5.38 -0.42
N TRP A 33 7.93 -6.06 -0.33
CA TRP A 33 6.95 -6.19 -1.42
C TRP A 33 5.66 -5.43 -1.12
N LEU A 34 5.31 -4.52 -2.02
CA LEU A 34 4.07 -3.77 -2.01
C LEU A 34 3.08 -4.41 -2.98
N VAL A 35 1.90 -4.79 -2.50
CA VAL A 35 0.84 -5.41 -3.31
C VAL A 35 -0.20 -4.36 -3.71
N ASP A 36 -0.50 -4.25 -5.01
CA ASP A 36 -1.61 -3.42 -5.48
C ASP A 36 -2.94 -4.16 -5.32
N LYS A 37 -3.83 -3.61 -4.50
CA LYS A 37 -5.15 -4.17 -4.20
C LYS A 37 -6.09 -4.21 -5.42
N ARG A 38 -5.79 -3.47 -6.48
CA ARG A 38 -6.63 -3.40 -7.70
C ARG A 38 -6.52 -4.67 -8.53
N ASN A 39 -5.33 -5.24 -8.66
CA ASN A 39 -5.03 -6.34 -9.58
C ASN A 39 -4.21 -7.48 -8.94
N GLY A 40 -3.59 -7.25 -7.78
CA GLY A 40 -2.76 -8.22 -7.09
C GLY A 40 -1.28 -8.22 -7.52
N ASP A 41 -0.87 -7.26 -8.35
CA ASP A 41 0.54 -7.15 -8.78
C ASP A 41 1.44 -6.81 -7.58
N GLU A 42 2.63 -7.40 -7.57
CA GLU A 42 3.64 -7.17 -6.54
C GLU A 42 4.77 -6.29 -7.08
N TYR A 43 5.12 -5.26 -6.30
CA TYR A 43 6.18 -4.32 -6.60
C TYR A 43 7.28 -4.45 -5.55
N LEU A 44 8.53 -4.64 -6.01
CA LEU A 44 9.69 -4.57 -5.12
C LEU A 44 9.89 -3.11 -4.70
N ASP A 45 9.81 -2.86 -3.40
CA ASP A 45 9.80 -1.53 -2.81
C ASP A 45 11.23 -1.01 -2.53
N PHE A 46 11.74 -0.17 -3.43
CA PHE A 46 12.95 0.64 -3.21
C PHE A 46 12.64 2.08 -2.74
N PHE A 47 11.37 2.37 -2.46
CA PHE A 47 10.91 3.69 -2.03
C PHE A 47 10.72 3.74 -0.52
N SER A 48 10.23 2.65 0.10
CA SER A 48 10.08 2.46 1.55
C SER A 48 9.35 3.62 2.24
N MET A 49 8.33 4.15 1.56
CA MET A 49 7.54 5.30 2.02
C MET A 49 8.42 6.50 2.40
N PHE A 50 9.25 6.97 1.45
CA PHE A 50 10.30 7.97 1.70
C PHE A 50 11.28 7.55 2.81
N ALA A 51 11.75 6.30 2.77
CA ALA A 51 12.66 5.72 3.76
C ALA A 51 12.13 5.70 5.22
N SER A 52 10.83 5.88 5.42
CA SER A 52 10.21 5.81 6.76
C SER A 52 9.85 4.37 7.18
N LEU A 53 9.78 3.43 6.24
CA LEU A 53 9.41 2.04 6.49
C LEU A 53 10.65 1.18 6.81
N SER A 54 11.16 1.27 8.03
CA SER A 54 12.43 0.66 8.44
C SER A 54 12.48 -0.87 8.43
N ILE A 55 11.34 -1.54 8.60
CA ILE A 55 11.25 -3.01 8.72
C ILE A 55 10.33 -3.65 7.66
N GLY A 56 9.98 -2.89 6.63
CA GLY A 56 9.06 -3.34 5.58
C GLY A 56 7.60 -3.51 6.05
N PHE A 57 6.77 -4.03 5.16
CA PHE A 57 5.36 -4.30 5.43
C PHE A 57 5.18 -5.56 6.27
N ASN A 58 4.20 -5.54 7.16
CA ASN A 58 3.71 -6.70 7.91
C ASN A 58 4.82 -7.58 8.51
N HIS A 59 5.79 -6.94 9.17
CA HIS A 59 6.93 -7.63 9.77
C HIS A 59 6.47 -8.80 10.67
N PRO A 60 6.94 -10.05 10.46
CA PRO A 60 6.37 -11.25 11.10
C PRO A 60 6.30 -11.18 12.62
N TYR A 61 7.33 -10.60 13.26
CA TYR A 61 7.34 -10.42 14.72
C TYR A 61 6.18 -9.55 15.20
N LEU A 62 5.89 -8.43 14.53
CA LEU A 62 4.82 -7.51 14.95
C LEU A 62 3.44 -8.11 14.72
N ILE A 63 3.24 -8.76 13.57
CA ILE A 63 1.96 -9.42 13.25
C ILE A 63 1.65 -10.53 14.25
N SER A 64 2.67 -11.28 14.71
CA SER A 64 2.48 -12.32 15.74
C SER A 64 2.08 -11.79 17.13
N LYS A 65 2.17 -10.48 17.35
CA LYS A 65 1.88 -9.80 18.63
C LYS A 65 0.62 -8.94 18.58
N LYS A 66 -0.10 -8.95 17.46
CA LYS A 66 -1.37 -8.26 17.28
C LYS A 66 -2.49 -9.02 17.97
#